data_AF-A0A1B6KU63-F1
#
_entry.id   AF-A0A1B6KU63-F1
#
_cell.length_a   1.000
_cell.length_b   1.000
_cell.length_c   1.000
_cell.angle_alpha   90.00
_cell.angle_beta   90.00
_cell.angle_gamma   90.00
#
_symmetry.space_group_name_H-M   'P 1'
#
loop_
_entity.id
_entity.type
_entity.pdbx_description
1 polymer ?
#
loop_
_entity_poly.entity_id
_entity_poly.type
_entity_poly.pdbx_seq_one_letter_code
_entity_poly.pdbx_strand_id
1 'polypeptide(L)'
;VETPPVDHQCAYTLCETGTYCLDGKCYPIPTCTGYECCPGEECILEDVECFTSPCPPIPTCVPIIKESCCDEVKCEDGYTCEDGDCIEIPPVDHQCAYTLCETGTYCLDGKCYPIPTCNGYECCPGEECILEDVECFTSPCPPIPTCVPIIKESCCDEDKCEDGYICEDGYCVETPPVDDQCAYTLC
;
A
#
# COMPACT_ATOMS: atom_id res chain seq x y z
N VAL A 1 -0.25 -25.31 14.83
CA VAL A 1 -0.54 -24.27 15.84
C VAL A 1 0.78 -23.65 16.19
N GLU A 2 1.17 -22.59 15.48
CA GLU A 2 2.37 -21.84 15.83
C GLU A 2 2.07 -21.11 17.13
N THR A 3 2.82 -21.42 18.19
CA THR A 3 2.74 -20.67 19.44
C THR A 3 3.21 -19.25 19.15
N PRO A 4 2.43 -18.21 19.49
CA PRO A 4 2.88 -16.83 19.30
C PRO A 4 4.22 -16.64 20.03
N PRO A 5 5.14 -15.82 19.48
CA PRO A 5 6.44 -15.59 20.09
C PRO A 5 6.20 -15.00 21.48
N VAL A 6 6.46 -15.81 22.51
CA VAL A 6 6.48 -15.32 23.89
C VAL A 6 7.71 -14.45 23.99
N ASP A 7 7.53 -13.16 24.29
CA ASP A 7 8.65 -12.28 24.62
C ASP A 7 9.40 -12.87 25.82
N HIS A 8 10.55 -13.50 25.52
CA HIS A 8 11.41 -14.17 26.49
C HIS A 8 11.87 -13.23 27.60
N GLN A 9 11.88 -11.91 27.37
CA GLN A 9 12.23 -10.91 28.38
C GLN A 9 11.09 -10.69 29.38
N CYS A 10 9.85 -10.85 28.94
CA CYS A 10 8.67 -10.75 29.80
C CYS A 10 8.39 -12.02 30.61
N ALA A 11 8.98 -13.16 30.25
CA ALA A 11 8.86 -14.41 31.00
C ALA A 11 9.34 -14.33 32.46
N TYR A 12 10.27 -13.39 32.76
CA TYR A 12 10.85 -13.20 34.10
C TYR A 12 10.57 -11.82 34.70
N THR A 13 9.76 -11.00 34.03
CA THR A 13 9.43 -9.64 34.47
C THR A 13 8.08 -9.65 35.19
N LEU A 14 8.09 -9.38 36.50
CA LEU A 14 6.86 -9.31 37.30
C LEU A 14 6.34 -7.87 37.35
N CYS A 15 5.34 -7.58 36.52
CA CYS A 15 4.70 -6.27 36.47
C CYS A 15 3.59 -6.15 37.53
N GLU A 16 3.41 -4.94 38.09
CA GLU A 16 2.35 -4.64 39.06
C GLU A 16 0.97 -4.64 38.39
N THR A 17 -0.10 -4.82 39.18
CA THR A 17 -1.48 -4.74 38.67
C THR A 17 -1.74 -3.39 38.01
N GLY A 18 -2.33 -3.42 36.81
CA GLY A 18 -2.55 -2.22 36.00
C GLY A 18 -1.40 -1.89 35.04
N THR A 19 -0.39 -2.76 34.93
CA THR A 19 0.69 -2.64 33.95
C THR A 19 0.84 -3.92 33.12
N TYR A 20 1.36 -3.80 31.90
CA TYR A 20 1.69 -4.93 31.02
C TYR A 20 3.19 -4.92 30.70
N CYS A 21 3.74 -6.08 30.40
CA CYS A 21 5.14 -6.21 30.02
C CYS A 21 5.30 -6.15 28.50
N LEU A 22 6.23 -5.32 28.04
CA LEU A 22 6.68 -5.26 26.65
C LEU A 22 8.20 -5.04 26.65
N ASP A 23 8.95 -5.88 25.96
CA ASP A 23 10.42 -5.82 25.86
C ASP A 23 11.11 -5.76 27.24
N GLY A 24 10.64 -6.58 28.18
CA GLY A 24 11.18 -6.65 29.55
C GLY A 24 10.93 -5.41 30.41
N LYS A 25 10.06 -4.49 29.99
CA LYS A 25 9.67 -3.29 30.74
C LYS A 25 8.17 -3.28 31.02
N CYS A 26 7.79 -2.74 32.17
CA CYS A 26 6.38 -2.59 32.54
C CYS A 26 5.86 -1.21 32.11
N TYR A 27 4.73 -1.23 31.39
CA TYR A 27 4.02 -0.04 30.94
C TYR A 27 2.61 -0.03 31.53
N PRO A 28 2.06 1.16 31.88
CA PRO A 28 0.67 1.25 32.33
C PRO A 28 -0.27 0.76 31.23
N ILE A 29 -1.29 0.01 31.62
CA ILE A 29 -2.39 -0.36 30.72
C ILE A 29 -3.09 0.95 30.31
N PRO A 30 -3.29 1.21 29.02
CA PRO A 30 -3.97 2.42 28.56
C PRO A 30 -5.35 2.58 29.18
N THR A 31 -5.73 3.83 29.42
CA THR A 31 -7.07 4.22 29.89
C THR A 31 -7.53 5.46 29.13
N CYS A 32 -8.82 5.74 29.13
CA CYS A 32 -9.38 6.99 28.62
C CYS A 32 -9.06 8.23 29.49
N THR A 33 -8.32 8.07 30.59
CA THR A 33 -7.96 9.20 31.46
C THR A 33 -6.98 10.11 30.72
N GLY A 34 -7.36 11.38 30.56
CA GLY A 34 -6.54 12.38 29.85
C GLY A 34 -6.71 12.39 28.33
N TYR A 35 -7.63 11.57 27.79
CA TYR A 35 -8.12 11.69 26.41
C TYR A 35 -9.36 12.59 26.40
N GLU A 36 -9.28 13.69 25.66
CA GLU A 36 -10.42 14.58 25.42
C GLU A 36 -10.97 14.27 24.03
N CYS A 37 -12.10 13.57 23.97
CA CYS A 37 -12.85 13.41 22.73
C CYS A 37 -13.67 14.65 22.44
N CYS A 38 -14.08 14.80 21.18
CA CYS A 38 -14.89 15.93 20.76
C CYS A 38 -16.28 15.92 21.41
N PRO A 39 -16.97 17.08 21.39
CA PRO A 39 -18.39 17.12 21.72
C PRO A 39 -19.16 16.11 20.88
N GLY A 40 -19.92 15.24 21.55
CA GLY A 40 -20.70 14.21 20.88
C GLY A 40 -19.99 12.89 20.64
N GLU A 41 -18.79 12.72 21.22
CA GLU A 41 -18.05 11.46 21.25
C GLU A 41 -17.81 10.96 22.68
N GLU A 42 -17.54 9.67 22.83
CA GLU A 42 -17.04 9.09 24.06
C GLU A 42 -15.76 8.29 23.81
N CYS A 43 -14.83 8.32 24.77
CA CYS A 43 -13.64 7.48 24.71
C CYS A 43 -13.99 6.06 25.16
N ILE A 44 -13.62 5.08 24.34
CA ILE A 44 -13.66 3.66 24.68
C ILE A 44 -12.27 3.05 24.57
N LEU A 45 -12.05 1.93 25.24
CA LEU A 45 -10.86 1.10 25.04
C LEU A 45 -11.19 0.05 23.98
N GLU A 46 -10.54 0.15 22.82
CA GLU A 46 -10.67 -0.77 21.71
C GLU A 46 -9.56 -1.83 21.76
N ASP A 47 -9.96 -3.09 21.72
CA ASP A 47 -9.02 -4.22 21.63
C ASP A 47 -8.46 -4.29 20.20
N VAL A 48 -7.14 -4.33 20.08
CA VAL A 48 -6.45 -4.36 18.78
C VAL A 48 -5.75 -5.70 18.54
N GLU A 49 -5.71 -6.10 17.27
CA GLU A 49 -4.83 -7.18 16.83
C GLU A 49 -3.46 -6.60 16.49
N CYS A 50 -2.41 -7.17 17.08
CA CYS A 50 -1.05 -6.76 16.86
C CYS A 50 -0.19 -7.98 16.50
N PHE A 51 0.89 -7.75 15.75
CA PHE A 51 1.77 -8.82 15.29
C PHE A 51 2.48 -9.56 16.45
N THR A 52 2.70 -8.89 17.58
CA THR A 52 3.43 -9.41 18.74
C THR A 52 2.69 -9.13 20.03
N SER A 53 2.31 -10.16 20.77
CA SER A 53 1.62 -10.00 22.05
C SER A 53 2.58 -9.58 23.19
N PRO A 54 2.07 -8.86 24.21
CA PRO A 54 0.68 -8.46 24.42
C PRO A 54 0.23 -7.27 23.56
N CYS A 55 -1.04 -7.27 23.15
CA CYS A 55 -1.70 -6.16 22.45
C CYS A 55 -2.50 -5.36 23.49
N PRO A 56 -1.94 -4.27 24.06
CA PRO A 56 -2.72 -3.41 24.95
C PRO A 56 -3.86 -2.74 24.16
N PRO A 57 -5.05 -2.53 24.78
CA PRO A 57 -6.12 -1.82 24.11
C PRO A 57 -5.73 -0.36 23.87
N ILE A 58 -6.29 0.24 22.83
CA ILE A 58 -6.06 1.66 22.50
C ILE A 58 -7.27 2.50 22.90
N PRO A 59 -7.06 3.72 23.46
CA PRO A 59 -8.14 4.68 23.65
C PRO A 59 -8.60 5.23 22.28
N THR A 60 -9.87 5.01 21.95
CA THR A 60 -10.48 5.46 20.69
C THR A 60 -11.71 6.32 21.00
N CYS A 61 -11.84 7.48 20.34
CA CYS A 61 -13.04 8.30 20.41
C CYS A 61 -14.08 7.77 19.42
N VAL A 62 -15.30 7.54 19.89
CA VAL A 62 -16.41 7.05 19.06
C VAL A 62 -17.64 7.96 19.18
N PRO A 63 -18.39 8.20 18.09
CA PRO A 63 -19.55 9.08 18.11
C PRO A 63 -20.70 8.48 18.93
N ILE A 64 -21.18 9.22 19.93
CA ILE A 64 -22.39 8.91 20.71
C ILE A 64 -23.63 9.59 20.13
N ILE A 65 -23.44 10.68 19.38
CA ILE A 65 -24.47 11.40 18.64
C ILE A 65 -23.95 11.71 17.24
N LYS A 66 -24.80 12.25 16.36
CA LYS A 66 -24.44 12.55 14.97
C LYS A 66 -23.65 13.86 14.79
N GLU A 67 -23.16 14.44 15.87
CA GLU A 67 -22.34 15.66 15.81
C GLU A 67 -20.88 15.26 15.61
N SER A 68 -20.19 16.00 14.75
CA SER A 68 -18.77 15.82 14.45
C SER A 68 -17.97 16.98 15.03
N CYS A 69 -16.72 16.72 15.43
CA CYS A 69 -15.72 17.74 15.75
C CYS A 69 -15.64 18.86 14.69
N CYS A 70 -16.01 18.54 13.45
CA CYS A 70 -15.86 19.40 12.29
C CYS A 70 -17.10 20.20 11.91
N ASP A 71 -18.22 20.07 12.64
CA ASP A 71 -19.48 20.75 12.29
C ASP A 71 -19.39 22.28 12.41
N GLU A 72 -18.58 22.79 13.34
CA GLU A 72 -18.36 24.24 13.54
C GLU A 72 -16.98 24.74 13.09
N VAL A 73 -16.09 23.83 12.68
CA VAL A 73 -14.72 24.16 12.26
C VAL A 73 -14.72 24.60 10.80
N LYS A 74 -14.23 25.81 10.54
CA LYS A 74 -14.01 26.34 9.18
C LYS A 74 -12.52 26.38 8.89
N CYS A 75 -12.05 25.46 8.06
CA CYS A 75 -10.67 25.45 7.60
C CYS A 75 -10.47 26.41 6.42
N GLU A 76 -9.27 26.98 6.34
CA GLU A 76 -8.84 27.78 5.19
C GLU A 76 -8.63 26.89 3.94
N ASP A 77 -8.55 27.50 2.76
CA ASP A 77 -8.30 26.76 1.51
C ASP A 77 -7.01 25.94 1.62
N GLY A 78 -7.06 24.66 1.22
CA GLY A 78 -5.94 23.72 1.32
C GLY A 78 -5.88 22.92 2.62
N TYR A 79 -6.82 23.15 3.54
CA TYR A 79 -6.94 22.41 4.80
C TYR A 79 -8.30 21.70 4.91
N THR A 80 -8.33 20.52 5.52
CA THR A 80 -9.56 19.79 5.86
C THR A 80 -9.63 19.61 7.37
N CYS A 81 -10.85 19.52 7.91
CA CYS A 81 -11.03 19.25 9.33
C CYS A 81 -10.95 17.74 9.58
N GLU A 82 -10.10 17.34 10.54
CA GLU A 82 -9.95 16.00 11.08
C GLU A 82 -9.84 16.14 12.60
N ASP A 83 -10.68 15.42 13.36
CA ASP A 83 -10.74 15.48 14.83
C ASP A 83 -10.83 16.90 15.45
N GLY A 84 -11.42 17.84 14.71
CA GLY A 84 -11.60 19.24 15.14
C GLY A 84 -10.41 20.15 14.83
N ASP A 85 -9.34 19.59 14.27
CA ASP A 85 -8.17 20.32 13.82
C ASP A 85 -8.17 20.47 12.28
N CYS A 86 -7.73 21.63 11.81
CA CYS A 86 -7.50 21.84 10.39
C CYS A 86 -6.13 21.27 10.01
N ILE A 87 -6.14 20.12 9.36
CA ILE A 87 -4.96 19.47 8.81
C ILE A 87 -4.79 19.88 7.34
N GLU A 88 -3.54 19.93 6.87
CA GLU A 88 -3.29 20.12 5.44
C GLU A 88 -3.95 18.97 4.68
N ILE A 89 -4.72 19.29 3.65
CA ILE A 89 -5.22 18.26 2.74
C ILE A 89 -3.96 17.59 2.18
N PRO A 90 -3.74 16.28 2.43
CA PRO A 90 -2.60 15.57 1.85
C PRO A 90 -2.63 15.83 0.36
N PRO A 91 -1.49 15.96 -0.34
CA PRO A 91 -1.44 16.42 -1.72
C PRO A 91 -2.16 15.43 -2.65
N VAL A 92 -3.49 15.51 -2.70
CA VAL A 92 -4.29 15.23 -3.86
C VAL A 92 -3.90 16.38 -4.76
N ASP A 93 -2.91 16.13 -5.61
CA ASP A 93 -2.18 17.13 -6.39
C ASP A 93 -3.01 18.41 -6.53
N HIS A 94 -2.67 19.42 -5.72
CA HIS A 94 -3.55 20.57 -5.46
C HIS A 94 -3.87 21.35 -6.75
N GLN A 95 -3.08 21.09 -7.79
CA GLN A 95 -3.27 21.58 -9.15
C GLN A 95 -4.45 20.86 -9.86
N CYS A 96 -4.71 19.59 -9.55
CA CYS A 96 -5.85 18.82 -10.03
C CYS A 96 -7.19 19.17 -9.37
N ALA A 97 -7.18 19.76 -8.17
CA ALA A 97 -8.41 20.23 -7.53
C ALA A 97 -9.19 21.26 -8.38
N TYR A 98 -8.48 22.02 -9.23
CA TYR A 98 -9.05 23.05 -10.10
C TYR A 98 -8.91 22.73 -11.60
N THR A 99 -8.41 21.54 -11.95
CA THR A 99 -8.21 21.12 -13.34
C THR A 99 -9.34 20.19 -13.78
N LEU A 100 -10.20 20.65 -14.69
CA LEU A 100 -11.27 19.84 -15.25
C LEU A 100 -10.74 19.03 -16.44
N CYS A 101 -10.48 17.74 -16.20
CA CYS A 101 -10.07 16.81 -17.24
C CYS A 101 -11.28 16.21 -17.98
N GLU A 102 -11.17 16.03 -19.29
CA GLU A 102 -12.21 15.42 -20.12
C GLU A 102 -12.35 13.92 -19.81
N THR A 103 -13.52 13.34 -20.13
CA THR A 103 -13.76 11.91 -19.93
C THR A 103 -12.72 11.07 -20.68
N GLY A 104 -12.14 10.07 -20.01
CA GLY A 104 -11.06 9.25 -20.57
C GLY A 104 -9.65 9.79 -20.28
N THR A 105 -9.52 10.81 -19.45
CA THR A 105 -8.23 11.33 -18.96
C THR A 105 -8.21 11.37 -17.42
N TYR A 106 -7.02 11.27 -16.84
CA TYR A 106 -6.78 11.47 -15.41
C TYR A 106 -5.86 12.68 -15.21
N CYS A 107 -5.96 13.32 -14.04
CA CYS A 107 -5.16 14.49 -13.72
C CYS A 107 -3.93 14.11 -12.89
N LEU A 108 -2.75 14.59 -13.30
CA LEU A 108 -1.49 14.47 -12.56
C LEU A 108 -0.65 15.73 -12.77
N ASP A 109 -0.11 16.30 -11.71
CA ASP A 109 0.59 17.59 -11.66
C ASP A 109 -0.13 18.73 -12.42
N GLY A 110 -1.45 18.84 -12.26
CA GLY A 110 -2.29 19.86 -12.91
C GLY A 110 -2.44 19.68 -14.42
N LYS A 111 -2.08 18.50 -14.96
CA LYS A 111 -2.18 18.17 -16.38
C LYS A 111 -3.03 16.93 -16.58
N CYS A 112 -3.80 16.93 -17.66
CA CYS A 112 -4.62 15.79 -18.03
C CYS A 112 -3.82 14.83 -18.94
N TYR A 113 -3.79 13.56 -18.56
CA TYR A 113 -3.18 12.47 -19.31
C TYR A 113 -4.25 11.46 -19.72
N PRO A 114 -4.16 10.86 -20.92
CA PRO A 114 -5.09 9.81 -21.31
C PRO A 114 -5.00 8.63 -20.35
N ILE A 115 -6.15 8.09 -19.95
CA ILE A 115 -6.21 6.83 -19.21
C ILE A 115 -5.64 5.75 -20.14
N PRO A 116 -4.65 4.97 -19.68
CA PRO A 116 -4.07 3.91 -20.50
C PRO A 116 -5.13 2.92 -20.98
N THR A 117 -4.95 2.42 -22.20
CA THR A 117 -5.81 1.40 -22.80
C THR A 117 -4.94 0.36 -23.48
N CYS A 118 -5.50 -0.83 -23.73
CA CYS A 118 -4.87 -1.85 -24.56
C CYS A 118 -4.86 -1.53 -26.06
N ASN A 119 -5.40 -0.39 -26.49
CA ASN A 119 -5.39 -0.01 -27.89
C ASN A 119 -3.95 0.32 -28.34
N GLY A 120 -3.47 -0.40 -29.36
CA GLY A 120 -2.09 -0.26 -29.85
C GLY A 120 -1.05 -1.06 -29.07
N TYR A 121 -1.47 -1.85 -28.08
CA TYR A 121 -0.63 -2.88 -27.45
C TYR A 121 -0.84 -4.21 -28.19
N GLU A 122 0.19 -4.66 -28.89
CA GLU A 122 0.20 -5.98 -29.55
C GLU A 122 0.87 -7.00 -28.62
N CYS A 123 0.05 -7.88 -28.02
CA CYS A 123 0.54 -9.02 -27.25
C CYS A 123 0.83 -10.21 -28.17
N CYS A 124 1.60 -11.18 -27.66
CA CYS A 124 1.94 -12.36 -28.43
C CYS A 124 0.71 -13.26 -28.69
N PRO A 125 0.75 -14.13 -29.72
CA PRO A 125 -0.29 -15.12 -29.92
C PRO A 125 -0.44 -16.01 -28.68
N GLY A 126 -1.65 -16.05 -28.11
CA GLY A 126 -1.93 -16.78 -26.86
C GLY A 126 -2.02 -15.88 -25.62
N GLU A 127 -1.78 -14.59 -25.76
CA GLU A 127 -1.95 -13.59 -24.70
C GLU A 127 -3.10 -12.63 -25.00
N GLU A 128 -3.64 -12.03 -23.94
CA GLU A 128 -4.51 -10.87 -24.01
C GLU A 128 -3.89 -9.70 -23.25
N CYS A 129 -4.09 -8.49 -23.77
CA CYS A 129 -3.78 -7.30 -23.00
C CYS A 129 -4.88 -7.06 -21.97
N ILE A 130 -4.49 -6.87 -20.72
CA ILE A 130 -5.34 -6.40 -19.65
C ILE A 130 -4.79 -5.09 -19.08
N LEU A 131 -5.64 -4.32 -18.43
CA LEU A 131 -5.21 -3.18 -17.61
C LEU A 131 -5.02 -3.67 -16.18
N GLU A 132 -3.78 -3.64 -15.70
CA GLU A 132 -3.41 -4.03 -14.35
C GLU A 132 -3.34 -2.80 -13.45
N ASP A 133 -4.04 -2.84 -12.32
CA ASP A 133 -3.97 -1.80 -11.30
C ASP A 133 -2.62 -1.89 -10.58
N VAL A 134 -1.92 -0.76 -10.45
CA VAL A 134 -0.62 -0.69 -9.80
C VAL A 134 -0.70 0.04 -8.47
N GLU A 135 0.04 -0.45 -7.48
CA GLU A 135 0.30 0.30 -6.26
C GLU A 135 1.41 1.31 -6.51
N CYS A 136 1.11 2.58 -6.28
CA CYS A 136 2.06 3.66 -6.44
C CYS A 136 2.09 4.53 -5.18
N PHE A 137 3.24 5.17 -4.92
CA PHE A 137 3.42 5.97 -3.71
C PHE A 137 2.55 7.23 -3.67
N THR A 138 2.05 7.69 -4.82
CA THR A 138 1.31 8.96 -4.95
C THR A 138 0.16 8.80 -5.95
N SER A 139 -1.07 9.07 -5.52
CA SER A 139 -2.25 8.99 -6.39
C SER A 139 -2.35 10.19 -7.35
N PRO A 140 -3.04 10.04 -8.50
CA PRO A 140 -3.66 8.81 -9.01
C PRO A 140 -2.66 7.79 -9.56
N CYS A 141 -2.94 6.50 -9.37
CA CYS A 141 -2.20 5.39 -9.96
C CYS A 141 -2.93 4.93 -11.24
N PRO A 142 -2.53 5.38 -12.43
CA PRO A 142 -3.13 4.90 -13.67
C PRO A 142 -2.80 3.41 -13.87
N PRO A 143 -3.75 2.59 -14.35
CA PRO A 143 -3.47 1.18 -14.63
C PRO A 143 -2.49 1.07 -15.80
N ILE A 144 -1.70 0.01 -15.83
CA ILE A 144 -0.75 -0.26 -16.91
C ILE A 144 -1.28 -1.35 -17.84
N PRO A 145 -1.12 -1.22 -19.16
CA PRO A 145 -1.39 -2.31 -20.09
C PRO A 145 -0.34 -3.41 -19.94
N THR A 146 -0.78 -4.60 -19.53
CA THR A 146 0.03 -5.80 -19.31
C THR A 146 -0.48 -6.92 -20.21
N CYS A 147 0.43 -7.63 -20.90
CA CYS A 147 0.08 -8.85 -21.62
C CYS A 147 0.07 -10.03 -20.66
N VAL A 148 -1.04 -10.76 -20.62
CA VAL A 148 -1.19 -11.96 -19.78
C VAL A 148 -1.55 -13.18 -20.63
N PRO A 149 -1.05 -14.38 -20.29
CA PRO A 149 -1.35 -15.59 -21.02
C PRO A 149 -2.82 -16.01 -20.88
N ILE A 150 -3.52 -16.17 -22.00
CA ILE A 150 -4.85 -16.80 -22.08
C ILE A 150 -4.71 -18.33 -22.07
N ILE A 151 -3.62 -18.81 -22.66
CA ILE A 151 -3.22 -20.22 -22.69
C ILE A 151 -1.81 -20.34 -22.11
N LYS A 152 -1.52 -21.49 -21.49
CA LYS A 152 -0.20 -21.76 -20.87
C LYS A 152 0.96 -21.88 -21.87
N GLU A 153 0.70 -21.73 -23.17
CA GLU A 153 1.73 -21.74 -24.20
C GLU A 153 2.30 -20.33 -24.34
N SER A 154 3.56 -20.19 -23.94
CA SER A 154 4.25 -18.91 -23.79
C SER A 154 4.76 -18.39 -25.13
N CYS A 155 5.04 -17.09 -25.18
CA CYS A 155 5.71 -16.37 -26.27
C CYS A 155 7.07 -16.98 -26.67
N CYS A 156 7.65 -17.87 -25.86
CA CYS A 156 8.93 -18.51 -26.14
C CYS A 156 8.99 -19.93 -25.56
N ASP A 157 8.04 -20.80 -25.91
CA ASP A 157 8.23 -22.24 -25.71
C ASP A 157 9.21 -22.75 -26.77
N GLU A 158 10.43 -23.07 -26.32
CA GLU A 158 11.53 -23.77 -27.02
C GLU A 158 11.63 -23.48 -28.55
N ASP A 159 12.56 -22.59 -28.95
CA ASP A 159 13.02 -22.35 -30.34
C ASP A 159 12.32 -21.30 -31.22
N LYS A 160 11.71 -20.24 -30.65
CA LYS A 160 11.14 -19.12 -31.45
C LYS A 160 11.93 -17.80 -31.47
N CYS A 161 12.99 -17.67 -30.69
CA CYS A 161 13.83 -16.48 -30.77
C CYS A 161 14.71 -16.53 -32.03
N GLU A 162 14.90 -15.37 -32.68
CA GLU A 162 15.81 -15.24 -33.83
C GLU A 162 17.25 -15.60 -33.40
N ASP A 163 18.05 -16.13 -34.34
CA ASP A 163 19.45 -16.48 -34.08
C ASP A 163 20.20 -15.30 -33.43
N GLY A 164 20.71 -15.49 -32.22
CA GLY A 164 21.35 -14.44 -31.42
C GLY A 164 20.51 -13.87 -30.28
N TYR A 165 19.33 -14.44 -30.00
CA TYR A 165 18.47 -14.09 -28.88
C TYR A 165 18.09 -15.34 -28.04
N ILE A 166 17.99 -15.19 -26.72
CA ILE A 166 17.58 -16.25 -25.78
C ILE A 166 16.28 -15.86 -25.07
N CYS A 167 15.49 -16.85 -24.66
CA CYS A 167 14.31 -16.64 -23.84
C CYS A 167 14.71 -16.43 -22.37
N GLU A 168 14.43 -15.25 -21.84
CA GLU A 168 14.54 -14.91 -20.42
C GLU A 168 13.20 -14.31 -19.95
N ASP A 169 12.59 -14.92 -18.94
CA ASP A 169 11.28 -14.52 -18.40
C ASP A 169 10.15 -14.35 -19.44
N GLY A 170 10.19 -15.13 -20.53
CA GLY A 170 9.20 -15.05 -21.62
C GLY A 170 9.51 -13.99 -22.68
N TYR A 171 10.68 -13.35 -22.64
CA TYR A 171 11.13 -12.37 -23.62
C TYR A 171 12.37 -12.86 -24.36
N CYS A 172 12.45 -12.61 -25.67
CA CYS A 172 13.69 -12.80 -26.42
C CYS A 172 14.65 -11.64 -26.13
N VAL A 173 15.69 -11.89 -25.35
CA VAL A 173 16.76 -10.93 -25.05
C VAL A 173 18.00 -11.26 -25.88
N GLU A 174 18.79 -10.25 -26.28
CA GLU A 174 20.04 -10.49 -27.02
C GLU A 174 20.92 -11.44 -26.21
N THR A 175 21.48 -12.47 -26.84
CA THR A 175 22.50 -13.28 -26.20
C THR A 175 23.61 -12.33 -25.74
N PRO A 176 23.91 -12.25 -24.43
CA PRO A 176 25.06 -11.49 -24.00
C PRO A 176 26.28 -12.00 -24.77
N PRO A 177 27.15 -11.11 -25.27
CA PRO A 177 28.35 -11.54 -25.97
C PRO A 177 29.05 -12.55 -25.08
N VAL A 178 29.24 -13.76 -25.60
CA VAL A 178 30.00 -14.81 -24.91
C VAL A 178 31.37 -14.22 -24.64
N ASP A 179 31.59 -13.71 -23.44
CA ASP A 179 32.92 -13.41 -22.97
C ASP A 179 33.60 -14.78 -22.94
N ASP A 180 34.59 -14.97 -23.81
CA ASP A 180 35.43 -16.17 -23.96
C ASP A 180 36.26 -16.44 -22.69
N GLN A 181 35.58 -16.56 -21.54
CA GLN A 181 36.16 -16.85 -20.23
C GLN A 181 35.25 -17.77 -19.42
N CYS A 182 34.88 -18.92 -19.99
CA CYS A 182 34.72 -20.17 -19.21
C CYS A 182 34.57 -21.41 -20.10
N ALA A 183 35.41 -21.56 -21.13
CA ALA A 183 35.81 -22.90 -21.55
C ALA A 183 36.94 -23.34 -20.61
N TYR A 184 36.63 -24.24 -19.67
CA TYR A 184 37.48 -25.26 -19.03
C TYR A 184 36.97 -25.51 -17.60
N THR A 185 36.18 -26.58 -17.40
CA THR A 185 36.45 -27.67 -16.43
C THR A 185 35.27 -28.65 -16.37
N LEU A 186 35.41 -29.75 -17.12
CA LEU A 186 35.12 -31.16 -16.80
C LEU A 186 33.83 -31.52 -16.05
N CYS A 187 32.91 -32.21 -16.75
CA CYS A 187 32.59 -33.63 -16.57
C CYS A 187 31.87 -34.17 -17.82
#